data_AF-A0A9X1CQV9-F1
#
_entry.id   AF-A0A9X1CQV9-F1
#
_cell.length_a   1.000
_cell.length_b   1.000
_cell.length_c   1.000
_cell.angle_alpha   90.00
_cell.angle_beta   90.00
_cell.angle_gamma   90.00
#
_symmetry.space_group_name_H-M   'P 1'
#
loop_
_entity.id
_entity.type
_entity.pdbx_description
1 polymer ?
#
loop_
_entity_poly.entity_id
_entity_poly.type
_entity_poly.pdbx_seq_one_letter_code
_entity_poly.pdbx_strand_id
1 'polypeptide(L)'
;MMAAAKNTKCEGKSTSDTQAVGILPNDIAGFTGFIHSISVISFSLSLLLGSALILTSPSANTQGIVADKSAPAQQQPTNIQTGNGITQANIQTPT
;
A
#
# COMPACT_ATOMS: atom_id res chain seq x y z
N MET A 1 -12.33 55.91 -24.56
CA MET A 1 -12.87 55.09 -25.67
C MET A 1 -11.71 54.72 -26.59
N MET A 2 -11.78 53.53 -27.20
CA MET A 2 -10.87 52.97 -28.22
C MET A 2 -9.49 52.46 -27.75
N ALA A 3 -9.25 51.14 -27.79
CA ALA A 3 -8.51 50.49 -28.89
C ALA A 3 -8.19 49.01 -28.61
N ALA A 4 -8.59 48.17 -29.57
CA ALA A 4 -7.93 46.95 -30.03
C ALA A 4 -7.82 45.73 -29.10
N ALA A 5 -8.77 44.81 -29.24
CA ALA A 5 -8.54 43.39 -29.02
C ALA A 5 -7.64 42.83 -30.14
N LYS A 6 -6.46 42.32 -29.81
CA LYS A 6 -5.64 41.52 -30.71
C LYS A 6 -5.67 40.07 -30.22
N ASN A 7 -6.59 39.28 -30.78
CA ASN A 7 -6.59 37.84 -30.59
C ASN A 7 -5.48 37.25 -31.46
N THR A 8 -4.38 36.82 -30.84
CA THR A 8 -3.36 36.00 -31.50
C THR A 8 -3.89 34.58 -31.59
N LYS A 9 -4.50 34.24 -32.72
CA LYS A 9 -4.83 32.87 -33.11
C LYS A 9 -3.52 32.17 -33.47
N CYS A 10 -3.02 31.31 -32.57
CA CYS A 10 -2.00 30.33 -32.92
C CYS A 10 -2.71 29.00 -33.14
N GLU A 11 -2.98 28.71 -34.41
CA GLU A 11 -3.31 27.35 -34.85
C GLU A 11 -2.02 26.62 -35.15
N GLY A 12 -1.84 25.48 -34.49
CA GLY A 12 -0.65 24.68 -34.66
C GLY A 12 -0.55 23.56 -33.64
N LYS A 13 -1.59 22.73 -33.51
CA LYS A 13 -1.39 21.37 -33.00
C LYS A 13 -1.73 20.40 -34.11
N SER A 14 -0.80 20.24 -35.04
CA SER A 14 -0.75 19.02 -35.84
C SER A 14 -0.27 17.92 -34.90
N THR A 15 -1.21 17.22 -34.25
CA THR A 15 -0.95 15.85 -33.84
C THR A 15 -0.84 15.06 -35.12
N SER A 16 0.39 14.97 -35.63
CA SER A 16 0.76 13.87 -36.51
C SER A 16 0.29 12.62 -35.80
N ASP A 17 -0.72 11.96 -36.38
CA ASP A 17 -1.08 10.59 -36.05
C ASP A 17 0.13 9.72 -36.40
N THR A 18 1.13 9.72 -35.52
CA THR A 18 2.05 8.61 -35.43
C THR A 18 1.17 7.47 -34.96
N GLN A 19 0.69 6.68 -35.92
CA GLN A 19 0.33 5.30 -35.68
C GLN A 19 1.59 4.62 -35.13
N ALA A 20 1.88 4.86 -33.84
CA ALA A 20 2.55 3.86 -33.05
C ALA A 20 1.67 2.64 -33.23
N VAL A 21 2.25 1.56 -33.75
CA VAL A 21 1.65 0.23 -33.78
C VAL A 21 1.16 -0.01 -32.35
N GLY A 22 -0.12 0.29 -32.15
CA GLY A 22 -0.67 0.51 -30.84
C GLY A 22 -0.81 -0.85 -30.24
N ILE A 23 0.01 -1.17 -29.24
CA ILE A 23 -0.35 -2.26 -28.35
C ILE A 23 -1.68 -1.85 -27.77
N LEU A 24 -2.73 -2.55 -28.18
CA LEU A 24 -4.09 -2.26 -27.76
C LEU A 24 -4.10 -2.39 -26.23
N PRO A 25 -4.78 -1.52 -25.45
CA PRO A 25 -4.73 -1.60 -23.99
C PRO A 25 -5.07 -3.00 -23.42
N ASN A 26 -5.84 -3.78 -24.18
CA ASN A 26 -6.15 -5.19 -23.90
C ASN A 26 -4.98 -6.16 -24.13
N ASP A 27 -4.04 -5.90 -25.04
CA ASP A 27 -2.82 -6.71 -25.22
C ASP A 27 -1.88 -6.59 -24.00
N ILE A 28 -1.79 -5.40 -23.41
CA ILE A 28 -0.99 -5.17 -22.18
C ILE A 28 -1.65 -5.85 -20.99
N ALA A 29 -2.98 -5.74 -20.87
CA ALA A 29 -3.77 -6.38 -19.82
C ALA A 29 -3.67 -7.92 -19.87
N GLY A 30 -3.71 -8.51 -21.07
CA GLY A 30 -3.52 -9.94 -21.28
C GLY A 30 -2.09 -10.39 -20.92
N PHE A 31 -1.09 -9.60 -21.30
CA PHE A 31 0.32 -9.88 -20.99
C PHE A 31 0.62 -9.78 -19.49
N THR A 32 0.13 -8.76 -18.78
CA THR A 32 0.30 -8.65 -17.32
C THR A 32 -0.42 -9.78 -16.57
N GLY A 33 -1.62 -10.17 -17.00
CA GLY A 33 -2.35 -11.31 -16.44
C GLY A 33 -1.63 -12.63 -16.66
N PHE A 34 -0.99 -12.81 -17.82
CA PHE A 34 -0.17 -13.98 -18.13
C PHE A 34 1.08 -14.06 -17.23
N ILE A 35 1.83 -12.96 -17.09
CA ILE A 35 3.01 -12.91 -16.21
C ILE A 35 2.62 -13.11 -14.74
N HIS A 36 1.49 -12.54 -14.30
CA HIS A 36 0.95 -12.76 -12.96
C HIS A 36 0.58 -14.24 -12.72
N SER A 37 -0.04 -14.88 -13.71
CA SER A 37 -0.41 -16.30 -13.64
C SER A 37 0.82 -17.22 -13.53
N ILE A 38 1.90 -16.93 -14.26
CA ILE A 38 3.18 -17.67 -14.15
C ILE A 38 3.75 -17.56 -12.73
N SER A 39 3.67 -16.37 -12.12
CA SER A 39 4.13 -16.15 -10.73
C SER A 39 3.34 -16.99 -9.73
N VAL A 40 2.01 -17.03 -9.84
CA VAL A 40 1.13 -17.82 -8.95
C VAL A 40 1.36 -19.32 -9.10
N ILE A 41 1.52 -19.81 -10.32
CA ILE A 41 1.81 -21.23 -10.60
C ILE A 41 3.17 -21.60 -10.01
N SER A 42 4.20 -20.80 -10.27
CA SER A 42 5.56 -21.04 -9.75
C SER A 42 5.60 -21.05 -8.22
N PHE A 43 4.87 -20.14 -7.58
CA PHE A 43 4.70 -20.12 -6.13
C PHE A 43 3.97 -21.37 -5.62
N SER A 44 2.90 -21.80 -6.28
CA SER A 44 2.14 -23.00 -5.91
C SER A 44 2.98 -24.27 -6.05
N LEU A 45 3.78 -24.40 -7.11
CA LEU A 45 4.73 -25.49 -7.26
C LEU A 45 5.80 -25.44 -6.16
N SER A 46 6.31 -24.25 -5.83
CA SER A 46 7.29 -24.09 -4.75
C SER A 46 6.70 -24.47 -3.37
N LEU A 47 5.41 -24.20 -3.13
CA LEU A 47 4.69 -24.69 -1.94
C LEU A 47 4.61 -26.21 -1.94
N LEU A 48 4.23 -26.82 -3.07
CA LEU A 48 4.10 -28.28 -3.21
C LEU A 48 5.45 -29.00 -3.00
N LEU A 49 6.54 -28.41 -3.50
CA LEU A 49 7.89 -28.93 -3.34
C LEU A 49 8.51 -28.58 -1.97
N GLY A 50 7.81 -27.81 -1.13
CA GLY A 50 8.30 -27.38 0.19
C GLY A 50 9.46 -26.38 0.15
N SER A 51 9.73 -25.76 -1.01
CA SER A 51 10.81 -24.79 -1.21
C SER A 51 10.36 -23.33 -1.07
N ALA A 52 9.05 -23.10 -0.87
CA ALA A 52 8.51 -21.75 -0.76
C ALA A 52 8.81 -21.12 0.59
N LEU A 53 9.48 -19.98 0.56
CA LEU A 53 9.64 -19.12 1.72
C LEU A 53 8.39 -18.25 1.89
N ILE A 54 7.59 -18.52 2.92
CA ILE A 54 6.50 -17.64 3.34
C ILE A 54 7.09 -16.59 4.28
N LEU A 55 7.35 -15.39 3.76
CA LEU A 55 7.75 -14.27 4.60
C LEU A 55 6.50 -13.69 5.27
N THR A 56 6.16 -14.19 6.46
CA THR A 56 5.18 -13.51 7.31
C THR A 56 5.85 -12.27 7.89
N SER A 57 5.50 -11.07 7.42
CA SER A 57 5.86 -9.86 8.15
C SER A 57 5.18 -9.90 9.51
N PRO A 58 5.92 -9.92 10.65
CA PRO A 58 5.29 -9.84 11.97
C PRO A 58 4.65 -8.46 12.22
N SER A 59 4.88 -7.49 11.34
CA SER A 59 4.63 -6.07 11.59
C SER A 59 3.20 -5.64 11.28
N ALA A 60 2.25 -6.30 11.91
CA ALA A 60 1.24 -5.58 12.66
C ALA A 60 1.31 -6.06 14.11
N ASN A 61 2.53 -6.18 14.65
CA ASN A 61 2.74 -6.13 16.09
C ASN A 61 2.05 -4.87 16.56
N THR A 62 0.85 -5.09 17.10
CA THR A 62 0.07 -4.24 17.98
C THR A 62 0.66 -2.85 18.02
N GLN A 63 0.02 -1.88 17.35
CA GLN A 63 0.26 -0.48 17.66
C GLN A 63 -0.05 -0.36 19.16
N GLY A 64 1.01 -0.50 19.95
CA GLY A 64 0.90 -1.04 21.29
C GLY A 64 0.20 -0.03 22.16
N ILE A 65 -0.50 -0.50 23.18
CA ILE A 65 -0.75 0.38 24.31
C ILE A 65 0.64 0.79 24.83
N VAL A 66 0.91 2.07 24.98
CA VAL A 66 2.18 2.58 25.52
C VAL A 66 1.83 3.57 26.61
N ALA A 67 2.34 3.33 27.82
CA ALA A 67 2.17 4.27 28.91
C ALA A 67 2.86 5.60 28.59
N ASP A 68 2.23 6.70 28.98
CA ASP A 68 2.91 7.99 29.01
C ASP A 68 4.07 7.93 30.00
N LYS A 69 5.31 8.00 29.48
CA LYS A 69 6.51 7.94 30.30
C LYS A 69 6.71 9.21 31.15
N SER A 70 6.01 10.30 30.81
CA SER A 70 6.05 11.54 31.58
C SER A 70 5.16 11.50 32.83
N ALA A 71 4.21 10.56 32.90
CA ALA A 71 3.39 10.36 34.09
C ALA A 71 4.18 9.67 35.22
N PRO A 72 3.90 9.95 36.51
CA PRO A 72 4.45 9.19 37.63
C PRO A 72 4.25 7.68 37.46
N ALA A 73 5.23 6.86 37.84
CA ALA A 73 5.17 5.41 37.65
C ALA A 73 3.93 4.74 38.30
N GLN A 74 3.40 5.35 39.36
CA GLN A 74 2.18 4.91 40.06
C GLN A 74 0.88 5.28 39.33
N GLN A 75 0.97 6.03 38.22
CA GLN A 75 -0.15 6.42 37.37
C GLN A 75 -0.03 5.82 35.96
N GLN A 76 1.10 5.19 35.64
CA GLN A 76 1.30 4.54 34.35
C GLN A 76 0.55 3.21 34.29
N PRO A 77 -0.23 2.95 33.22
CA PRO A 77 -0.87 1.66 33.03
C PRO A 77 0.17 0.58 32.69
N THR A 78 -0.03 -0.63 33.21
CA THR A 78 0.82 -1.78 32.87
C THR A 78 0.21 -2.56 31.71
N ASN A 79 0.98 -2.75 30.64
CA ASN A 79 0.51 -3.52 29.49
C ASN A 79 0.72 -5.01 29.70
N ILE A 80 -0.32 -5.81 29.43
CA ILE A 80 -0.30 -7.27 29.55
C ILE A 80 -0.63 -7.85 28.17
N GLN A 81 0.28 -8.64 27.60
CA GLN A 81 0.02 -9.35 26.36
C GLN A 81 -0.71 -10.67 26.66
N THR A 82 -1.95 -10.79 26.20
CA THR A 82 -2.77 -12.00 26.43
C THR A 82 -2.49 -13.04 25.35
N GLY A 83 -2.63 -14.33 25.67
CA GLY A 83 -2.37 -15.44 24.74
C GLY A 83 -3.28 -15.49 23.50
N ASN A 84 -4.38 -14.73 23.48
CA ASN A 84 -5.25 -14.56 22.31
C ASN A 84 -4.83 -13.38 21.40
N GLY A 85 -3.68 -12.74 21.66
CA GLY A 85 -3.15 -11.62 20.88
C GLY A 85 -3.69 -10.24 21.26
N ILE A 86 -4.58 -10.14 22.26
CA ILE A 86 -5.11 -8.86 22.74
C ILE A 86 -4.21 -8.30 23.85
N THR A 87 -3.69 -7.08 23.65
CA THR A 87 -2.99 -6.33 24.69
C THR A 87 -4.00 -5.68 25.63
N GLN A 88 -3.89 -5.92 26.93
CA GLN A 88 -4.70 -5.29 27.97
C GLN A 88 -3.90 -4.23 28.72
N ALA A 89 -4.56 -3.14 29.13
CA ALA A 89 -3.98 -2.12 29.99
C ALA A 89 -4.53 -2.27 31.41
N ASN A 90 -3.66 -2.57 32.37
CA ASN A 90 -4.02 -2.56 33.79
C ASN A 90 -3.86 -1.13 34.33
N ILE A 91 -4.98 -0.46 34.63
CA ILE A 91 -5.03 0.91 35.15
C ILE A 91 -4.97 0.96 36.67
N GLN A 92 -4.46 2.06 37.21
CA GLN A 92 -4.29 2.26 38.64
C GLN A 92 -5.61 2.69 39.29
N THR A 93 -5.79 2.33 40.56
CA THR A 93 -7.01 2.65 41.33
C THR A 93 -7.21 4.17 41.43
N PRO A 94 -8.43 4.69 41.21
CA PRO A 94 -8.72 6.12 41.40
C PRO A 94 -8.53 6.53 42.86
N THR A 95 -7.93 7.69 43.09
CA THR A 95 -7.90 8.39 44.39
C THR A 95 -9.08 9.32 44.56
#